data_AF-A0A8C4XW67-F1
#
_entry.id   AF-A0A8C4XW67-F1
#
_cell.length_a   1.000
_cell.length_b   1.000
_cell.length_c   1.000
_cell.angle_alpha   90.00
_cell.angle_beta   90.00
_cell.angle_gamma   90.00
#
_symmetry.space_group_name_H-M   'P 1'
#
loop_
_entity.id
_entity.type
_entity.pdbx_description
1 polymer ?
#
loop_
_entity_poly.entity_id
_entity_poly.type
_entity_poly.pdbx_seq_one_letter_code
_entity_poly.pdbx_strand_id
1 'polypeptide(L)' 'MAPAADRAGYWGAPTSTLEWCEENYAVSYYIAEFWNTVSNLIFILPPIYGAIQTYKDGLEKRYLAAFFCLTGIIV' A
#
# COMPACT_ATOMS: atom_id res chain seq x y z
N MET A 1 -4.33 -14.78 23.33
CA MET A 1 -3.30 -14.39 22.36
C MET A 1 -2.64 -13.16 22.96
N ALA A 2 -1.41 -13.28 23.45
CA ALA A 2 -0.71 -12.17 24.12
C ALA A 2 -0.53 -11.02 23.11
N PRO A 3 -0.61 -9.74 23.53
CA PRO A 3 -0.20 -8.65 22.64
C PRO A 3 1.27 -8.90 22.29
N ALA A 4 1.56 -9.20 21.02
CA ALA A 4 2.94 -9.19 20.56
C ALA A 4 3.48 -7.80 20.91
N ALA A 5 4.60 -7.76 21.63
CA ALA A 5 5.14 -6.50 22.11
C ALA A 5 5.53 -5.65 20.90
N ASP A 6 4.67 -4.70 20.54
CA ASP A 6 4.95 -3.76 19.47
C ASP A 6 6.27 -3.07 19.78
N ARG A 7 7.18 -3.12 18.81
CA ARG A 7 8.43 -2.37 18.92
C ARG A 7 8.05 -0.90 18.85
N ALA A 8 8.64 -0.09 19.73
CA ALA A 8 8.46 1.35 19.68
C ALA A 8 8.92 1.86 18.30
N GLY A 9 7.96 2.26 17.46
CA GLY A 9 8.22 2.84 16.15
C GLY A 9 8.28 4.36 16.20
N TYR A 10 8.66 4.95 15.06
CA TYR A 10 8.79 6.40 14.95
C TYR A 10 7.46 7.16 15.15
N TRP A 11 6.33 6.62 14.68
CA TRP A 11 5.04 7.33 14.65
C TRP A 11 4.22 7.27 15.95
N GLY A 12 4.77 6.70 17.02
CA GLY A 12 4.09 6.58 18.31
C GLY A 12 3.14 5.39 18.40
N ALA A 13 2.18 5.46 19.33
CA ALA A 13 1.26 4.36 19.60
C ALA A 13 0.18 4.23 18.50
N PRO A 14 -0.19 3.00 18.09
CA PRO A 14 -1.22 2.79 17.09
C PRO A 14 -2.59 3.26 17.60
N THR A 15 -3.32 4.00 16.76
CA THR A 15 -4.69 4.49 17.04
C THR A 15 -5.77 3.72 16.27
N SER A 16 -5.38 2.66 15.55
CA SER A 16 -6.26 1.79 14.78
C SER A 16 -7.20 1.02 15.71
N THR A 17 -8.41 0.72 15.23
CA THR A 17 -9.36 -0.13 15.96
C THR A 17 -8.99 -1.62 15.86
N LEU A 18 -8.21 -2.01 14.86
CA LEU A 18 -7.81 -3.38 14.58
C LEU A 18 -6.37 -3.38 14.06
N GLU A 19 -5.53 -4.21 14.69
CA GLU A 19 -4.17 -4.53 14.27
C GLU A 19 -4.17 -5.91 13.61
N TRP A 20 -3.42 -6.09 12.52
CA TRP A 20 -3.37 -7.38 11.86
C TRP A 20 -2.44 -8.35 12.61
N CYS A 21 -2.22 -9.53 12.03
CA CYS A 21 -1.36 -10.55 12.63
C CYS A 21 0.15 -10.23 12.52
N GLU A 22 0.52 -9.21 11.74
CA GLU A 22 1.92 -8.80 11.56
C GLU A 22 2.35 -7.86 12.70
N GLU A 23 3.54 -8.07 13.26
CA GLU A 23 4.09 -7.20 14.31
C GLU A 23 4.45 -5.81 13.76
N ASN A 24 4.09 -4.73 14.47
CA ASN A 24 4.47 -3.40 14.03
C ASN A 24 5.98 -3.16 14.18
N TYR A 25 6.55 -2.49 13.18
CA TYR A 25 7.97 -2.10 13.13
C TYR A 25 8.96 -3.26 13.26
N ALA A 26 8.55 -4.49 12.92
CA ALA A 26 9.41 -5.68 12.99
C ALA A 26 10.59 -5.65 12.01
N VAL A 27 10.40 -5.04 10.84
CA VAL A 27 11.41 -4.97 9.76
C VAL A 27 12.01 -3.57 9.64
N SER A 28 11.20 -2.52 9.79
CA SER A 28 11.62 -1.12 9.65
C SER A 28 11.11 -0.28 10.81
N TYR A 29 11.95 0.64 11.32
CA TYR A 29 11.56 1.57 12.38
C TYR A 29 10.56 2.66 11.92
N TYR A 30 10.39 2.82 10.60
CA TYR A 30 9.53 3.85 10.01
C TYR A 30 8.18 3.33 9.51
N ILE A 31 8.07 2.04 9.24
CA ILE A 31 6.88 1.42 8.61
C ILE A 31 6.37 0.32 9.53
N ALA A 32 5.16 0.52 10.06
CA ALA A 32 4.38 -0.51 10.74
C ALA A 32 3.88 -1.55 9.71
N GLU A 33 3.74 -2.81 10.11
CA GLU A 33 3.34 -3.93 9.23
C GLU A 33 4.01 -3.89 7.84
N PHE A 34 5.32 -4.14 7.79
CA PHE A 34 6.13 -3.92 6.60
C PHE A 34 5.66 -4.76 5.40
N TRP A 35 5.32 -6.03 5.62
CA TRP A 35 4.91 -6.93 4.54
C TRP A 35 3.49 -6.66 4.06
N ASN A 36 2.57 -6.29 4.95
CA ASN A 36 1.27 -5.75 4.56
C ASN A 36 1.44 -4.47 3.72
N THR A 37 2.33 -3.56 4.10
CA THR A 37 2.58 -2.33 3.35
C THR A 37 3.18 -2.61 1.96
N VAL A 38 4.21 -3.46 1.88
CA VAL A 38 4.91 -3.77 0.62
C VAL A 38 4.03 -4.57 -0.34
N SER A 39 3.25 -5.53 0.16
CA SER A 39 2.36 -6.32 -0.70
C SER A 39 1.29 -5.46 -1.39
N ASN A 40 0.83 -4.38 -0.75
CA ASN A 40 -0.09 -3.43 -1.36
C ASN A 40 0.53 -2.62 -2.53
N LEU A 41 1.86 -2.53 -2.64
CA LEU A 41 2.52 -1.82 -3.75
C LEU A 41 2.25 -2.47 -5.12
N ILE A 42 1.98 -3.78 -5.16
CA ILE A 42 1.63 -4.50 -6.40
C ILE A 42 0.31 -3.99 -6.98
N PHE A 43 -0.55 -3.39 -6.16
CA PHE A 43 -1.78 -2.79 -6.64
C PHE A 43 -1.63 -1.34 -7.10
N ILE A 44 -0.46 -0.72 -6.89
CA ILE A 44 -0.16 0.66 -7.26
C ILE A 44 0.76 0.69 -8.50
N LEU A 45 1.86 -0.07 -8.49
CA LEU A 45 2.90 0.03 -9.51
C LEU A 45 2.45 -0.43 -10.92
N PRO A 46 1.81 -1.60 -11.11
CA PRO A 46 1.34 -2.03 -12.42
C PRO A 46 0.25 -1.14 -13.04
N PRO A 47 -0.77 -0.66 -12.30
CA PRO A 47 -1.73 0.30 -12.85
C PRO A 47 -1.09 1.62 -13.30
N ILE A 48 -0.13 2.16 -12.54
CA ILE A 48 0.61 3.37 -12.95
C ILE A 48 1.40 3.09 -14.23
N TYR A 49 2.12 1.96 -14.31
CA TYR A 49 2.83 1.58 -15.51
C TYR A 49 1.89 1.39 -16.71
N GLY A 50 0.74 0.73 -16.50
CA GLY A 50 -0.31 0.54 -17.50
C GLY A 50 -0.90 1.88 -17.98
N ALA A 51 -1.12 2.84 -17.08
CA ALA A 51 -1.58 4.18 -17.43
C ALA A 51 -0.56 4.91 -18.32
N ILE A 52 0.73 4.87 -17.96
CA ILE A 52 1.81 5.50 -18.73
C ILE A 52 1.92 4.87 -20.12
N GLN A 53 1.88 3.53 -20.21
CA GLN A 53 1.95 2.82 -21.48
C GLN A 53 0.74 3.14 -22.37
N THR A 54 -0.46 3.12 -21.80
CA THR A 54 -1.72 3.48 -22.50
C THR A 54 -1.67 4.89 -23.05
N TYR A 55 -1.12 5.84 -22.29
CA TYR A 55 -0.93 7.21 -22.75
C TYR A 55 0.06 7.29 -23.92
N LYS A 56 1.18 6.58 -23.83
CA LYS A 56 2.22 6.56 -24.89
C LYS A 56 1.71 5.91 -26.18
N ASP A 57 0.89 4.87 -26.06
CA ASP A 57 0.34 4.14 -27.21
C ASP A 57 -0.86 4.88 -27.85
N GLY A 58 -1.27 6.03 -27.31
CA GLY A 58 -2.36 6.84 -27.86
C GLY A 58 -3.74 6.16 -27.75
N LEU A 59 -3.88 5.21 -26.83
CA LEU A 59 -5.12 4.50 -26.57
C LEU A 59 -6.18 5.45 -26.01
N GLU A 60 -7.44 5.04 -26.09
CA GLU A 60 -8.56 5.87 -25.66
C GLU A 60 -8.49 6.22 -24.17
N LYS A 61 -8.87 7.45 -23.84
CA LYS A 61 -8.82 8.01 -22.47
C LYS A 61 -9.60 7.18 -21.43
N ARG A 62 -10.54 6.33 -21.87
CA ARG A 62 -11.28 5.40 -21.01
C ARG A 62 -10.38 4.39 -20.29
N TYR A 63 -9.32 3.93 -20.95
CA TYR A 63 -8.36 2.99 -20.36
C TYR A 63 -7.48 3.68 -19.31
N LEU A 64 -7.06 4.92 -19.58
CA LEU A 64 -6.39 5.77 -18.60
C LEU A 64 -7.24 6.00 -17.35
N ALA A 65 -8.51 6.35 -17.52
CA ALA A 65 -9.44 6.52 -16.40
C ALA A 65 -9.57 5.23 -15.57
N ALA A 66 -9.65 4.07 -16.21
CA ALA A 66 -9.70 2.78 -15.51
C ALA A 66 -8.43 2.52 -14.66
N PHE A 67 -7.24 2.80 -15.19
CA PHE A 67 -5.98 2.65 -14.43
C PHE A 67 -5.85 3.63 -13.27
N PHE A 68 -6.31 4.88 -13.43
CA PHE A 68 -6.35 5.85 -12.34
C PHE A 68 -7.38 5.46 -11.27
N CYS A 69 -8.56 4.96 -11.65
CA CYS A 69 -9.55 4.44 -10.71
C CYS A 69 -9.00 3.22 -9.94
N LEU A 70 -8.33 2.29 -10.61
CA LEU A 70 -7.68 1.15 -9.97
C LEU A 70 -6.64 1.59 -8.94
N THR A 71 -5.85 2.62 -9.25
CA THR A 71 -4.86 3.16 -8.31
C THR A 71 -5.53 3.89 -7.14
N GLY A 72 -6.61 4.63 -7.39
CA GLY A 72 -7.28 5.48 -6.41
C GLY A 72 -8.25 4.77 -5.46
N ILE A 73 -8.74 3.58 -5.79
CA ILE A 73 -9.62 2.77 -4.91
C ILE A 73 -8.83 2.04 -3.82
N ILE A 74 -7.52 1.85 -4.04
CA ILE A 74 -6.67 0.97 -3.23
C ILE A 74 -5.92 1.75 -2.14
N VAL A 75 -5.96 3.09 -2.20
CA VAL A 75 -5.44 4.01 -1.17
C VAL A 75 -6.54 4.42 -0.22
#